data_AF-A0AAD0PEF7-F1
#
_entry.id   AF-A0AAD0PEF7-F1
#
_cell.length_a   1.000
_cell.length_b   1.000
_cell.length_c   1.000
_cell.angle_alpha   90.00
_cell.angle_beta   90.00
_cell.angle_gamma   90.00
#
_symmetry.space_group_name_H-M   'P 1'
#
loop_
_entity.id
_entity.type
_entity.pdbx_description
1 polymer ?
#
loop_
_entity_poly.entity_id
_entity_poly.type
_entity_poly.pdbx_seq_one_letter_code
_entity_poly.pdbx_strand_id
1 'polypeptide(L)'
;MLGLATILLLGGCQSGPKADAAPPVDPKARQAFIEQTMGMLHHDMLAATGGQMAGVLNLEVTLDRDSRPIACSTHRAKASLAVQFPQDMTATDRKLLASTVQSQCWKTVYPKVPAGMQGDKGEVQLVAPLVLLRPPYVSEREQQRRQQHADNQFLWRTLMRDEPVDSVGLALIRYQADAAGRVTGCLVELAPHPVRKDAFRMDGALQARLNRQCLNLDLGQMPGFAPDAHGNFAGNGLLEYAPWKVGRD
;
A
#
# COMPACT_ATOMS: atom_id res chain seq x y z
N MET A 1 -55.86 -44.69 49.62
CA MET A 1 -54.64 -43.91 49.88
C MET A 1 -53.79 -43.95 48.64
N LEU A 2 -53.39 -42.76 48.17
CA LEU A 2 -52.23 -42.39 47.32
C LEU A 2 -51.94 -43.26 46.07
N GLY A 3 -51.79 -42.72 44.86
CA GLY A 3 -51.67 -41.35 44.38
C GLY A 3 -50.94 -41.39 43.03
N LEU A 4 -51.54 -40.80 41.99
CA LEU A 4 -50.93 -40.60 40.67
C LEU A 4 -49.66 -39.75 40.79
N ALA A 5 -48.59 -40.13 40.07
CA ALA A 5 -47.46 -39.26 39.78
C ALA A 5 -47.11 -39.35 38.29
N THR A 6 -47.59 -38.37 37.54
CA THR A 6 -47.28 -38.11 36.13
C THR A 6 -45.94 -37.38 36.07
N ILE A 7 -44.91 -37.98 35.46
CA ILE A 7 -43.61 -37.32 35.25
C ILE A 7 -43.64 -36.62 33.89
N LEU A 8 -43.76 -35.29 33.94
CA LEU A 8 -43.46 -34.37 32.83
C LEU A 8 -41.95 -34.12 32.79
N LEU A 9 -41.25 -34.66 31.79
CA LEU A 9 -39.89 -34.25 31.47
C LEU A 9 -39.95 -33.18 30.37
N LEU A 10 -39.88 -31.93 30.80
CA LEU A 10 -39.72 -30.75 29.95
C LEU A 10 -38.33 -30.75 29.32
N GLY A 11 -38.28 -30.50 28.01
CA GLY A 11 -37.06 -30.41 27.22
C GLY A 11 -36.16 -29.25 27.66
N GLY A 12 -34.89 -29.56 27.89
CA GLY A 12 -33.82 -28.57 27.96
C GLY A 12 -33.20 -28.38 26.58
N CYS A 13 -33.53 -27.29 25.90
CA CYS A 13 -32.72 -26.78 24.80
C CYS A 13 -31.35 -26.40 25.35
N GLN A 14 -30.32 -27.20 25.04
CA GLN A 14 -28.93 -26.78 25.21
C GLN A 14 -28.66 -25.63 24.25
N SER A 15 -28.76 -24.40 24.75
CA SER A 15 -28.04 -23.27 24.20
C SER A 15 -26.55 -23.58 24.34
N GLY A 16 -25.93 -24.05 23.25
CA GLY A 16 -24.48 -24.18 23.17
C GLY A 16 -23.81 -22.82 23.47
N PRO A 17 -22.56 -22.82 23.94
CA PRO A 17 -21.85 -21.59 24.25
C PRO A 17 -21.83 -20.69 23.03
N LYS A 18 -22.44 -19.52 23.18
CA LYS A 18 -22.40 -18.43 22.21
C LYS A 18 -20.92 -18.14 21.99
N ALA A 19 -20.40 -18.43 20.80
CA ALA A 19 -19.04 -18.05 20.42
C ALA A 19 -18.81 -16.61 20.87
N ASP A 20 -17.77 -16.38 21.67
CA ASP A 20 -17.46 -15.08 22.23
C ASP A 20 -17.45 -14.07 21.08
N ALA A 21 -18.48 -13.22 21.05
CA ALA A 21 -18.57 -12.16 20.06
C ALA A 21 -17.29 -11.34 20.18
N ALA A 22 -16.59 -11.14 19.06
CA ALA A 22 -15.38 -10.32 19.03
C ALA A 22 -15.67 -9.00 19.79
N PRO A 23 -14.79 -8.58 20.71
CA PRO A 23 -15.06 -7.41 21.53
C PRO A 23 -15.36 -6.22 20.62
N PRO A 24 -16.40 -5.42 20.92
CA PRO A 24 -16.78 -4.29 20.09
C PRO A 24 -15.59 -3.35 19.92
N VAL A 25 -15.33 -2.92 18.69
CA VAL A 25 -14.22 -2.02 18.38
C VAL A 25 -14.47 -0.68 19.04
N ASP A 26 -13.47 -0.15 19.72
CA ASP A 26 -13.47 1.25 20.15
C ASP A 26 -13.78 2.16 18.93
N PRO A 27 -14.87 2.94 18.95
CA PRO A 27 -15.24 3.82 17.84
C PRO A 27 -14.11 4.74 17.40
N LYS A 28 -13.25 5.17 18.34
CA LYS A 28 -12.09 6.01 18.03
C LYS A 28 -11.01 5.24 17.27
N ALA A 29 -10.70 4.01 17.70
CA ALA A 29 -9.78 3.12 16.96
C ALA A 29 -10.29 2.80 15.54
N ARG A 30 -11.60 2.56 15.39
CA ARG A 30 -12.23 2.35 14.07
C ARG A 30 -12.06 3.58 13.17
N GLN A 31 -12.37 4.77 13.70
CA GLN A 31 -12.26 6.01 12.94
C GLN A 31 -10.81 6.28 12.53
N ALA A 32 -9.86 6.15 13.45
CA ALA A 32 -8.44 6.33 13.18
C ALA A 32 -7.92 5.37 12.11
N PHE A 33 -8.33 4.10 12.15
CA PHE A 33 -7.98 3.12 11.13
C PHE A 33 -8.50 3.51 9.74
N ILE A 34 -9.77 3.95 9.65
CA ILE A 34 -10.37 4.40 8.38
C ILE A 34 -9.62 5.62 7.85
N GLU A 35 -9.43 6.66 8.66
CA GLU A 35 -8.74 7.88 8.26
C GLU A 35 -7.32 7.62 7.79
N GLN A 36 -6.56 6.81 8.54
CA GLN A 36 -5.19 6.45 8.19
C GLN A 36 -5.15 5.64 6.88
N THR A 37 -6.06 4.68 6.70
CA THR A 37 -6.15 3.88 5.47
C THR A 37 -6.47 4.76 4.26
N MET A 38 -7.43 5.67 4.38
CA MET A 38 -7.81 6.56 3.28
C MET A 38 -6.69 7.57 2.95
N GLY A 39 -6.03 8.12 3.98
CA GLY A 39 -4.88 9.00 3.79
C GLY A 39 -3.73 8.32 3.06
N MET A 40 -3.41 7.07 3.43
CA MET A 40 -2.37 6.29 2.74
C MET A 40 -2.76 5.94 1.32
N LEU A 41 -3.99 5.47 1.08
CA LEU A 41 -4.45 5.19 -0.28
C LEU A 41 -4.34 6.42 -1.18
N HIS A 42 -4.74 7.61 -0.70
CA HIS A 42 -4.60 8.83 -1.47
C HIS A 42 -3.12 9.15 -1.76
N HIS A 43 -2.27 9.10 -0.74
CA HIS A 43 -0.83 9.34 -0.87
C HIS A 43 -0.17 8.36 -1.86
N ASP A 44 -0.45 7.08 -1.71
CA ASP A 44 0.08 6.00 -2.55
C ASP A 44 -0.37 6.14 -3.99
N MET A 45 -1.64 6.48 -4.24
CA MET A 45 -2.12 6.73 -5.61
C MET A 45 -1.42 7.94 -6.24
N LEU A 46 -1.20 9.01 -5.47
CA LEU A 46 -0.51 10.18 -5.96
C LEU A 46 0.94 9.85 -6.32
N ALA A 47 1.62 9.08 -5.46
CA ALA A 47 2.98 8.61 -5.69
C ALA A 47 3.08 7.63 -6.85
N ALA A 48 2.14 6.68 -6.97
CA ALA A 48 2.12 5.64 -8.00
C ALA A 48 1.72 6.14 -9.40
N THR A 49 1.17 7.33 -9.50
CA THR A 49 0.77 7.94 -10.78
C THR A 49 1.62 9.15 -11.15
N GLY A 50 2.58 9.54 -10.32
CA GLY A 50 3.30 10.82 -10.46
C GLY A 50 2.37 12.03 -10.47
N GLY A 51 1.16 11.92 -9.90
CA GLY A 51 0.11 12.93 -9.97
C GLY A 51 -0.46 13.19 -11.36
N GLN A 52 -0.32 12.26 -12.30
CA GLN A 52 -0.73 12.46 -13.70
C GLN A 52 -2.15 11.98 -14.01
N MET A 53 -2.77 11.21 -13.12
CA MET A 53 -4.11 10.69 -13.32
C MET A 53 -5.18 11.60 -12.72
N ALA A 54 -6.32 11.66 -13.40
CA ALA A 54 -7.49 12.40 -12.96
C ALA A 54 -8.74 11.53 -13.09
N GLY A 55 -9.58 11.50 -12.07
CA GLY A 55 -10.89 10.83 -12.14
C GLY A 55 -11.44 10.45 -10.79
N VAL A 56 -12.61 9.84 -10.80
CA VAL A 56 -13.35 9.47 -9.59
C VAL A 56 -13.83 8.04 -9.67
N LEU A 57 -13.56 7.26 -8.62
CA LEU A 57 -14.03 5.88 -8.48
C LEU A 57 -14.15 5.49 -7.00
N ASN A 58 -14.81 4.36 -6.75
CA ASN A 58 -14.72 3.69 -5.44
C ASN A 58 -13.75 2.52 -5.56
N LEU A 59 -12.75 2.45 -4.69
CA LEU A 59 -11.91 1.28 -4.51
C LEU A 59 -12.50 0.44 -3.38
N GLU A 60 -12.80 -0.81 -3.66
CA GLU A 60 -13.13 -1.81 -2.66
C GLU A 60 -11.89 -2.68 -2.42
N VAL A 61 -11.49 -2.80 -1.16
CA VAL A 61 -10.37 -3.64 -0.72
C VAL A 61 -10.83 -4.56 0.39
N THR A 62 -10.46 -5.84 0.29
CA THR A 62 -10.59 -6.81 1.37
C THR A 62 -9.21 -7.12 1.93
N LEU A 63 -9.07 -6.98 3.24
CA LEU A 63 -7.82 -7.23 3.97
C LEU A 63 -7.98 -8.47 4.85
N ASP A 64 -6.95 -9.30 4.91
CA ASP A 64 -6.87 -10.42 5.85
C ASP A 64 -6.47 -9.98 7.28
N ARG A 65 -6.28 -10.96 8.17
CA ARG A 65 -5.87 -10.74 9.57
C ARG A 65 -4.53 -10.01 9.71
N ASP A 66 -3.66 -10.08 8.71
CA ASP A 66 -2.35 -9.43 8.65
C ASP A 66 -2.38 -8.09 7.90
N SER A 67 -3.57 -7.62 7.57
CA SER A 67 -3.83 -6.46 6.71
C SER A 67 -3.21 -6.59 5.31
N ARG A 68 -3.09 -7.82 4.80
CA ARG A 68 -2.66 -8.05 3.41
C ARG A 68 -3.89 -7.89 2.52
N PRO A 69 -3.80 -7.18 1.39
CA PRO A 69 -4.87 -7.19 0.42
C PRO A 69 -5.06 -8.62 -0.11
N ILE A 70 -6.30 -9.10 -0.07
CA ILE A 70 -6.72 -10.40 -0.63
C ILE A 70 -7.80 -10.25 -1.71
N ALA A 71 -8.41 -9.07 -1.82
CA ALA A 71 -9.21 -8.67 -2.96
C ALA A 71 -9.12 -7.15 -3.16
N CYS A 72 -9.03 -6.74 -4.42
CA CYS A 72 -9.07 -5.34 -4.84
C CYS A 72 -9.97 -5.23 -6.06
N SER A 73 -10.98 -4.36 -6.02
CA SER A 73 -11.86 -4.06 -7.15
C SER A 73 -12.22 -2.58 -7.18
N THR A 74 -12.49 -2.07 -8.38
CA THR A 74 -12.93 -0.67 -8.56
C THR A 74 -14.36 -0.63 -9.09
N HIS A 75 -15.15 0.29 -8.56
CA HIS A 75 -16.54 0.51 -8.96
C HIS A 75 -16.73 1.96 -9.39
N ARG A 76 -17.78 2.19 -10.18
CA ARG A 76 -18.19 3.56 -10.50
C ARG A 76 -18.49 4.30 -9.20
N ALA A 77 -17.98 5.52 -9.09
CA ALA A 77 -18.29 6.39 -7.98
C ALA A 77 -19.80 6.71 -7.91
N LYS A 78 -20.30 6.96 -6.70
CA LYS A 78 -21.64 7.50 -6.51
C LYS A 78 -21.71 8.90 -7.14
N ALA A 79 -22.89 9.29 -7.63
CA ALA A 79 -23.09 10.60 -8.26
C ALA A 79 -22.64 11.76 -7.35
N SER A 80 -22.87 11.66 -6.03
CA SER A 80 -22.44 12.66 -5.05
C SER A 80 -20.92 12.87 -4.99
N LEU A 81 -20.12 11.83 -5.26
CA LEU A 81 -18.67 11.94 -5.32
C LEU A 81 -18.22 12.49 -6.68
N ALA A 82 -18.91 12.14 -7.76
CA ALA A 82 -18.61 12.63 -9.10
C ALA A 82 -18.77 14.15 -9.24
N VAL A 83 -19.67 14.76 -8.47
CA VAL A 83 -19.85 16.23 -8.41
C VAL A 83 -18.59 16.95 -7.90
N GLN A 84 -17.73 16.27 -7.14
CA GLN A 84 -16.47 16.85 -6.65
C GLN A 84 -15.39 16.92 -7.74
N PHE A 85 -15.61 16.30 -8.90
CA PHE A 85 -14.68 16.35 -10.01
C PHE A 85 -14.84 17.67 -10.80
N PRO A 86 -13.75 18.43 -11.01
CA PRO A 86 -13.81 19.67 -11.77
C PRO A 86 -14.31 19.45 -13.20
N GLN A 87 -15.26 20.27 -13.66
CA GLN A 87 -15.90 20.12 -14.97
C GLN A 87 -14.96 20.45 -16.14
N ASP A 88 -13.96 21.28 -15.89
CA ASP A 88 -12.92 21.69 -16.84
C ASP A 88 -11.74 20.69 -16.91
N MET A 89 -11.72 19.68 -16.04
CA MET A 89 -10.66 18.67 -16.00
C MET A 89 -11.00 17.49 -16.91
N THR A 90 -10.11 17.16 -17.84
CA THR A 90 -10.22 15.93 -18.62
C THR A 90 -9.86 14.71 -17.75
N ALA A 91 -10.82 13.82 -17.55
CA ALA A 91 -10.60 12.55 -16.86
C ALA A 91 -9.67 11.63 -17.65
N THR A 92 -8.85 10.86 -16.93
CA THR A 92 -8.11 9.72 -17.47
C THR A 92 -9.11 8.67 -17.98
N ASP A 93 -8.74 7.92 -19.03
CA ASP A 93 -9.54 6.79 -19.49
C ASP A 93 -9.93 5.87 -18.32
N ARG A 94 -11.20 5.45 -18.28
CA ARG A 94 -11.75 4.72 -17.14
C ARG A 94 -11.08 3.37 -16.93
N LYS A 95 -10.71 2.65 -18.00
CA LYS A 95 -10.07 1.33 -17.88
C LYS A 95 -8.64 1.49 -17.39
N LEU A 96 -7.91 2.47 -17.91
CA LEU A 96 -6.56 2.80 -17.45
C LEU A 96 -6.57 3.23 -15.97
N LEU A 97 -7.49 4.10 -15.57
CA LEU A 97 -7.63 4.53 -14.19
C LEU A 97 -7.96 3.34 -13.26
N ALA A 98 -8.96 2.53 -13.63
CA ALA A 98 -9.37 1.37 -12.83
C ALA A 98 -8.24 0.35 -12.65
N SER A 99 -7.56 -0.02 -13.73
CA SER A 99 -6.45 -0.99 -13.68
C SER A 99 -5.27 -0.47 -12.86
N THR A 100 -4.95 0.82 -12.97
CA THR A 100 -3.87 1.44 -12.19
C THR A 100 -4.20 1.46 -10.70
N VAL A 101 -5.42 1.90 -10.33
CA VAL A 101 -5.83 1.92 -8.93
C VAL A 101 -5.91 0.52 -8.35
N GLN A 102 -6.39 -0.47 -9.12
CA GLN A 102 -6.41 -1.86 -8.68
C GLN A 102 -4.99 -2.42 -8.49
N SER A 103 -4.07 -2.15 -9.41
CA SER A 103 -2.66 -2.56 -9.27
C SER A 103 -2.04 -1.95 -8.01
N GLN A 104 -2.26 -0.65 -7.77
CA GLN A 104 -1.73 0.01 -6.59
C GLN A 104 -2.38 -0.49 -5.29
N CYS A 105 -3.68 -0.84 -5.29
CA CYS A 105 -4.33 -1.46 -4.13
C CYS A 105 -3.61 -2.73 -3.65
N TRP A 106 -3.16 -3.58 -4.58
CA TRP A 106 -2.38 -4.77 -4.26
C TRP A 106 -0.97 -4.46 -3.73
N LYS A 107 -0.46 -3.26 -4.04
CA LYS A 107 0.88 -2.81 -3.64
C LYS A 107 0.88 -1.89 -2.42
N THR A 108 -0.26 -1.53 -1.85
CA THR A 108 -0.31 -0.64 -0.69
C THR A 108 0.07 -1.36 0.61
N VAL A 109 0.79 -0.66 1.49
CA VAL A 109 1.04 -1.10 2.87
C VAL A 109 -0.07 -0.54 3.78
N TYR A 110 -1.05 -1.37 4.09
CA TYR A 110 -2.18 -0.99 4.95
C TYR A 110 -1.79 -1.00 6.45
N PRO A 111 -2.46 -0.18 7.29
CA PRO A 111 -2.24 -0.21 8.73
C PRO A 111 -2.81 -1.51 9.30
N LYS A 112 -2.41 -1.87 10.53
CA LYS A 112 -2.94 -3.08 11.16
C LYS A 112 -4.45 -2.92 11.39
N VAL A 113 -5.25 -3.87 10.89
CA VAL A 113 -6.71 -3.89 11.08
C VAL A 113 -6.97 -4.16 12.57
N PRO A 114 -7.74 -3.31 13.26
CA PRO A 114 -8.15 -3.55 14.64
C PRO A 114 -8.90 -4.88 14.75
N ALA A 115 -8.59 -5.69 15.78
CA ALA A 115 -9.11 -7.06 15.90
C ALA A 115 -10.65 -7.13 15.82
N GLY A 116 -11.38 -6.23 16.49
CA GLY A 116 -12.84 -6.24 16.44
C GLY A 116 -13.45 -5.79 15.10
N MET A 117 -12.65 -5.27 14.16
CA MET A 117 -13.14 -4.92 12.80
C MET A 117 -13.11 -6.12 11.86
N GLN A 118 -12.42 -7.20 12.26
CA GLN A 118 -12.34 -8.42 11.48
C GLN A 118 -13.65 -9.19 11.65
N GLY A 119 -14.28 -9.57 10.55
CA GLY A 119 -15.42 -10.48 10.58
C GLY A 119 -15.01 -11.90 10.97
N ASP A 120 -15.96 -12.83 10.97
CA ASP A 120 -15.75 -14.22 11.41
C ASP A 120 -14.60 -14.93 10.65
N LYS A 121 -14.41 -14.58 9.37
CA LYS A 121 -13.33 -15.10 8.52
C LYS A 121 -11.96 -14.48 8.80
N GLY A 122 -11.87 -13.49 9.69
CA GLY A 122 -10.66 -12.71 9.91
C GLY A 122 -10.41 -11.63 8.87
N GLU A 123 -11.44 -11.28 8.09
CA GLU A 123 -11.33 -10.35 6.97
C GLU A 123 -12.07 -9.05 7.28
N VAL A 124 -11.61 -7.95 6.68
CA VAL A 124 -12.35 -6.68 6.68
C VAL A 124 -12.45 -6.15 5.26
N GLN A 125 -13.66 -5.71 4.89
CA GLN A 125 -13.91 -5.05 3.61
C GLN A 125 -14.02 -3.54 3.84
N LEU A 126 -13.33 -2.77 3.01
CA LEU A 126 -13.31 -1.31 3.04
C LEU A 126 -13.67 -0.77 1.67
N VAL A 127 -14.48 0.30 1.65
CA VAL A 127 -14.79 1.04 0.44
C VAL A 127 -14.20 2.44 0.57
N ALA A 128 -13.19 2.72 -0.26
CA ALA A 128 -12.46 3.97 -0.35
C ALA A 128 -12.99 4.81 -1.51
N PRO A 129 -13.69 5.94 -1.25
CA PRO A 129 -13.98 6.90 -2.31
C PRO A 129 -12.68 7.60 -2.72
N LEU A 130 -12.30 7.51 -4.00
CA LEU A 130 -11.09 8.12 -4.54
C LEU A 130 -11.45 9.22 -5.54
N VAL A 131 -10.93 10.42 -5.27
CA VAL A 131 -10.95 11.57 -6.17
C VAL A 131 -9.50 11.90 -6.47
N LEU A 132 -9.04 11.56 -7.67
CA LEU A 132 -7.70 11.89 -8.14
C LEU A 132 -7.79 13.16 -8.98
N LEU A 133 -7.01 14.17 -8.59
CA LEU A 133 -6.94 15.45 -9.28
C LEU A 133 -5.55 15.63 -9.84
N ARG A 134 -5.48 15.91 -11.14
CA ARG A 134 -4.23 16.28 -11.79
C ARG A 134 -3.98 17.77 -11.54
N PRO A 135 -2.77 18.17 -11.14
CA PRO A 135 -2.41 19.58 -11.06
C PRO A 135 -2.64 20.30 -12.40
N PRO A 136 -3.21 21.51 -12.41
CA PRO A 136 -3.48 22.26 -13.65
C PRO A 136 -2.20 22.74 -14.35
N TYR A 137 -1.09 22.86 -13.61
CA TYR A 137 0.23 23.18 -14.13
C TYR A 137 1.30 22.32 -13.47
N VAL A 138 2.43 22.15 -14.17
CA VAL A 138 3.56 21.35 -13.69
C VAL A 138 4.53 22.27 -12.94
N SER A 139 4.36 22.38 -11.63
CA SER A 139 5.33 23.07 -10.77
C SER A 139 6.61 22.25 -10.58
N GLU A 140 7.68 22.86 -10.06
CA GLU A 140 8.91 22.15 -9.69
C GLU A 140 8.62 20.97 -8.74
N ARG A 141 7.71 21.14 -7.78
CA ARG A 141 7.28 20.06 -6.88
C ARG A 141 6.63 18.90 -7.63
N GLU A 142 5.86 19.19 -8.68
CA GLU A 142 5.25 18.16 -9.52
C GLU A 142 6.29 17.46 -10.40
N GLN A 143 7.28 18.19 -10.92
CA GLN A 143 8.40 17.60 -11.65
C GLN A 143 9.21 16.67 -10.75
N GLN A 144 9.56 17.13 -9.54
CA GLN A 144 10.25 16.32 -8.53
C GLN A 144 9.47 15.06 -8.19
N ARG A 145 8.14 15.13 -8.02
CA ARG A 145 7.32 13.96 -7.74
C ARG A 145 7.33 12.96 -8.89
N ARG A 146 7.25 13.43 -10.14
CA ARG A 146 7.31 12.56 -11.32
C ARG A 146 8.68 11.90 -11.46
N GLN A 147 9.75 12.63 -11.17
CA GLN A 147 11.10 12.10 -11.16
C GLN A 147 11.25 11.04 -10.06
N GLN A 148 10.86 11.34 -8.82
CA GLN A 148 10.86 10.38 -7.70
C GLN A 148 10.04 9.13 -8.01
N HIS A 149 8.90 9.28 -8.67
CA HIS A 149 8.09 8.15 -9.12
C HIS A 149 8.87 7.26 -10.11
N ALA A 150 9.47 7.86 -11.14
CA ALA A 150 10.28 7.13 -12.12
C ALA A 150 11.51 6.46 -11.48
N ASP A 151 12.15 7.16 -10.54
CA ASP A 151 13.31 6.68 -9.80
C ASP A 151 12.97 5.47 -8.94
N ASN A 152 11.91 5.59 -8.13
CA ASN A 152 11.45 4.51 -7.27
C ASN A 152 10.95 3.32 -8.11
N GLN A 153 10.33 3.54 -9.28
CA GLN A 153 9.99 2.45 -10.19
C GLN A 153 11.23 1.72 -10.70
N PHE A 154 12.25 2.45 -11.12
CA PHE A 154 13.51 1.86 -11.58
C PHE A 154 14.15 1.03 -10.46
N LEU A 155 14.33 1.62 -9.28
CA LEU A 155 14.93 0.96 -8.12
C LEU A 155 14.10 -0.24 -7.63
N TRP A 156 12.76 -0.14 -7.65
CA TRP A 156 11.89 -1.27 -7.29
C TRP A 156 12.13 -2.46 -8.22
N ARG A 157 12.11 -2.23 -9.53
CA ARG A 157 12.29 -3.30 -10.53
C ARG A 157 13.67 -3.94 -10.47
N THR A 158 14.71 -3.17 -10.13
CA THR A 158 16.09 -3.64 -10.18
C THR A 158 16.61 -4.20 -8.86
N LEU A 159 16.07 -3.74 -7.72
CA LEU A 159 16.57 -4.14 -6.40
C LEU A 159 15.57 -4.96 -5.58
N MET A 160 14.28 -4.65 -5.60
CA MET A 160 13.34 -5.16 -4.58
C MET A 160 12.33 -6.16 -5.13
N ARG A 161 11.93 -6.05 -6.41
CA ARG A 161 10.83 -6.84 -6.99
C ARG A 161 10.99 -8.33 -6.75
N ASP A 162 12.20 -8.86 -6.92
CA ASP A 162 12.47 -10.30 -6.90
C ASP A 162 13.10 -10.76 -5.56
N GLU A 163 13.16 -9.88 -4.56
CA GLU A 163 13.70 -10.22 -3.25
C GLU A 163 12.68 -10.99 -2.40
N PRO A 164 13.11 -12.09 -1.73
CA PRO A 164 12.29 -12.69 -0.70
C PRO A 164 12.26 -11.76 0.52
N VAL A 165 11.07 -11.29 0.87
CA VAL A 165 10.83 -10.49 2.07
C VAL A 165 9.73 -11.11 2.92
N ASP A 166 9.95 -11.17 4.23
CA ASP A 166 9.02 -11.75 5.19
C ASP A 166 8.56 -10.73 6.25
N SER A 167 8.92 -9.46 6.07
CA SER A 167 8.61 -8.34 6.96
C SER A 167 8.09 -7.14 6.15
N VAL A 168 7.51 -6.16 6.85
CA VAL A 168 7.01 -4.92 6.25
C VAL A 168 7.92 -3.77 6.66
N GLY A 169 8.43 -3.02 5.70
CA GLY A 169 9.40 -1.96 5.98
C GLY A 169 9.64 -0.98 4.84
N LEU A 170 10.67 -0.19 5.03
CA LEU A 170 11.22 0.76 4.08
C LEU A 170 12.67 0.36 3.73
N ALA A 171 13.04 0.49 2.47
CA ALA A 171 14.43 0.48 2.03
C ALA A 171 14.79 1.90 1.59
N LEU A 172 15.69 2.54 2.34
CA LEU A 172 16.26 3.84 2.03
C LEU A 172 17.53 3.61 1.23
N ILE A 173 17.58 4.15 0.03
CA ILE A 173 18.67 3.91 -0.91
C ILE A 173 19.33 5.25 -1.22
N ARG A 174 20.65 5.32 -1.08
CA ARG A 174 21.47 6.46 -1.51
C ARG A 174 22.52 5.94 -2.48
N TYR A 175 22.66 6.59 -3.63
CA TYR A 175 23.58 6.14 -4.68
C TYR A 175 24.35 7.30 -5.30
N GLN A 176 25.50 6.95 -5.87
CA GLN A 176 26.38 7.80 -6.66
C GLN A 176 26.90 7.00 -7.86
N ALA A 177 27.03 7.64 -9.01
CA ALA A 177 27.57 7.06 -10.22
C ALA A 177 28.43 8.06 -10.99
N ASP A 178 29.27 7.51 -11.87
CA ASP A 178 30.06 8.28 -12.83
C ASP A 178 29.24 8.68 -14.07
N ALA A 179 29.88 9.39 -15.00
CA ALA A 179 29.25 9.88 -16.23
C ALA A 179 28.75 8.77 -17.17
N ALA A 180 29.25 7.54 -17.01
CA ALA A 180 28.80 6.37 -17.76
C ALA A 180 27.65 5.63 -17.06
N GLY A 181 27.20 6.09 -15.89
CA GLY A 181 26.13 5.47 -15.12
C GLY A 181 26.60 4.32 -14.21
N ARG A 182 27.91 4.08 -14.10
CA ARG A 182 28.44 3.03 -13.22
C ARG A 182 28.41 3.50 -11.78
N VAL A 183 27.80 2.71 -10.91
CA VAL A 183 27.72 3.04 -9.49
C VAL A 183 29.11 3.05 -8.85
N THR A 184 29.47 4.18 -8.24
CA THR A 184 30.72 4.39 -7.50
C THR A 184 30.51 4.34 -5.99
N GLY A 185 29.28 4.52 -5.53
CA GLY A 185 28.89 4.37 -4.14
C GLY A 185 27.41 4.05 -4.01
N CYS A 186 27.06 3.11 -3.13
CA CYS A 186 25.68 2.89 -2.74
C CYS A 186 25.56 2.45 -1.28
N LEU A 187 24.51 2.93 -0.63
CA LEU A 187 24.09 2.54 0.69
C LEU A 187 22.59 2.24 0.68
N VAL A 188 22.23 1.06 1.18
CA VAL A 188 20.85 0.64 1.43
C VAL A 188 20.67 0.39 2.92
N GLU A 189 19.68 1.07 3.52
CA GLU A 189 19.30 0.95 4.92
C GLU A 189 17.85 0.46 5.03
N LEU A 190 17.60 -0.56 5.85
CA LEU A 190 16.24 -1.02 6.15
C LEU A 190 15.69 -0.31 7.39
N ALA A 191 14.44 0.15 7.32
CA ALA A 191 13.78 0.86 8.41
C ALA A 191 12.32 0.41 8.60
N PRO A 192 11.74 0.58 9.81
CA PRO A 192 10.34 0.25 10.05
C PRO A 192 9.40 1.16 9.28
N HIS A 193 8.33 0.58 8.72
CA HIS A 193 7.27 1.36 8.10
C HIS A 193 6.45 2.12 9.16
N PRO A 194 6.15 3.43 8.99
CA PRO A 194 5.52 4.24 10.04
C PRO A 194 4.21 3.68 10.60
N VAL A 195 3.40 3.04 9.75
CA VAL A 195 2.08 2.48 10.13
C VAL A 195 2.11 0.98 10.42
N ARG A 196 3.28 0.34 10.28
CA ARG A 196 3.47 -1.11 10.43
C ARG A 196 4.77 -1.43 11.17
N LYS A 197 5.12 -0.61 12.16
CA LYS A 197 6.36 -0.75 12.96
C LYS A 197 6.52 -2.14 13.56
N ASP A 198 5.44 -2.73 14.07
CA ASP A 198 5.47 -4.05 14.71
C ASP A 198 5.64 -5.21 13.72
N ALA A 199 5.43 -4.97 12.42
CA ALA A 199 5.63 -5.95 11.36
C ALA A 199 7.03 -5.86 10.73
N PHE A 200 7.85 -4.90 11.18
CA PHE A 200 9.24 -4.77 10.75
C PHE A 200 10.13 -5.75 11.51
N ARG A 201 10.99 -6.44 10.76
CA ARG A 201 12.09 -7.23 11.31
C ARG A 201 13.32 -6.86 10.53
N MET A 202 14.40 -6.51 11.25
CA MET A 202 15.68 -6.22 10.62
C MET A 202 16.22 -7.50 9.97
N ASP A 203 16.38 -7.49 8.65
CA ASP A 203 16.97 -8.57 7.88
C ASP A 203 18.32 -8.10 7.30
N GLY A 204 19.40 -8.43 8.01
CA GLY A 204 20.75 -8.09 7.58
C GLY A 204 21.17 -8.79 6.27
N ALA A 205 20.60 -9.96 5.97
CA ALA A 205 20.90 -10.68 4.74
C ALA A 205 20.24 -10.00 3.54
N LEU A 206 18.97 -9.59 3.66
CA LEU A 206 18.30 -8.74 2.67
C LEU A 206 19.06 -7.44 2.44
N GLN A 207 19.41 -6.72 3.52
CA GLN A 207 20.16 -5.46 3.40
C GLN A 207 21.50 -5.67 2.67
N ALA A 208 22.24 -6.75 2.97
CA ALA A 208 23.49 -7.06 2.30
C ALA A 208 23.31 -7.42 0.81
N ARG A 209 22.22 -8.13 0.45
CA ARG A 209 21.89 -8.41 -0.96
C ARG A 209 21.56 -7.13 -1.72
N LEU A 210 20.69 -6.29 -1.16
CA LEU A 210 20.31 -5.01 -1.76
C LEU A 210 21.52 -4.08 -1.94
N ASN A 211 22.41 -3.99 -0.95
CA ASN A 211 23.65 -3.21 -1.07
C ASN A 211 24.53 -3.71 -2.22
N ARG A 212 24.73 -5.03 -2.35
CA ARG A 212 25.50 -5.60 -3.47
C ARG A 212 24.83 -5.36 -4.81
N GLN A 213 23.52 -5.57 -4.92
CA GLN A 213 22.80 -5.32 -6.17
C GLN A 213 22.87 -3.85 -6.55
N CYS A 214 22.71 -2.95 -5.58
CA CYS A 214 22.81 -1.51 -5.80
C CYS A 214 24.17 -1.08 -6.35
N LEU A 215 25.27 -1.63 -5.82
CA LEU A 215 26.62 -1.38 -6.33
C LEU A 215 26.85 -1.89 -7.76
N ASN A 216 26.00 -2.80 -8.25
CA ASN A 216 26.08 -3.35 -9.60
C ASN A 216 25.00 -2.78 -10.55
N LEU A 217 24.25 -1.75 -10.12
CA LEU A 217 23.28 -1.09 -10.99
C LEU A 217 23.98 -0.34 -12.11
N ASP A 218 23.30 -0.29 -13.25
CA ASP A 218 23.58 0.65 -14.32
C ASP A 218 22.59 1.82 -14.21
N LEU A 219 23.03 2.92 -13.58
CA LEU A 219 22.21 4.12 -13.46
C LEU A 219 22.07 4.87 -14.78
N GLY A 220 22.83 4.53 -15.82
CA GLY A 220 22.61 5.06 -17.17
C GLY A 220 21.24 4.67 -17.75
N GLN A 221 20.64 3.60 -17.23
CA GLN A 221 19.29 3.15 -17.58
C GLN A 221 18.19 3.81 -16.73
N MET A 222 18.56 4.62 -15.74
CA MET A 222 17.63 5.32 -14.89
C MET A 222 16.97 6.46 -15.66
N PRO A 223 15.62 6.56 -15.67
CA PRO A 223 14.93 7.68 -16.32
C PRO A 223 15.42 9.02 -15.79
N GLY A 224 15.82 9.93 -16.69
CA GLY A 224 16.34 11.24 -16.28
C GLY A 224 17.80 11.24 -15.79
N PHE A 225 18.55 10.15 -16.01
CA PHE A 225 19.99 10.13 -15.76
C PHE A 225 20.69 11.29 -16.49
N ALA A 226 21.25 12.19 -15.70
CA ALA A 226 21.94 13.38 -16.17
C ALA A 226 23.06 13.74 -15.18
N PRO A 227 24.30 13.29 -15.44
CA PRO A 227 25.45 13.65 -14.63
C PRO A 227 25.67 15.17 -14.60
N ASP A 228 26.21 15.66 -13.49
CA ASP A 228 26.61 17.05 -13.34
C ASP A 228 27.83 17.41 -14.21
N ALA A 229 28.25 18.68 -14.16
CA ALA A 229 29.40 19.17 -14.92
C ALA A 229 30.73 18.48 -14.58
N HIS A 230 30.80 17.79 -13.43
CA HIS A 230 31.96 17.00 -13.00
C HIS A 230 31.83 15.52 -13.36
N GLY A 231 30.74 15.13 -14.04
CA GLY A 231 30.46 13.76 -14.42
C GLY A 231 29.95 12.90 -13.26
N ASN A 232 29.43 13.51 -12.19
CA ASN A 232 28.83 12.78 -11.07
C ASN A 232 27.31 12.79 -11.18
N PHE A 233 26.69 11.65 -10.93
CA PHE A 233 25.24 11.53 -10.74
C PHE A 233 24.97 10.98 -9.35
N ALA A 234 24.07 11.60 -8.59
CA ALA A 234 23.74 11.16 -7.24
C ALA A 234 22.25 11.36 -6.94
N GLY A 235 21.73 10.50 -6.07
CA GLY A 235 20.33 10.57 -5.71
C GLY A 235 19.98 9.66 -4.55
N ASN A 236 18.70 9.64 -4.25
CA ASN A 236 18.13 8.78 -3.22
C ASN A 236 16.80 8.20 -3.69
N GLY A 237 16.42 7.08 -3.09
CA GLY A 237 15.15 6.42 -3.29
C GLY A 237 14.59 5.92 -1.97
N LEU A 238 13.27 5.80 -1.92
CA LEU A 238 12.56 5.24 -0.77
C LEU A 238 11.57 4.21 -1.28
N LEU A 239 11.80 2.94 -0.96
CA LEU A 239 10.95 1.84 -1.37
C LEU A 239 10.24 1.25 -0.16
N GLU A 240 8.92 1.23 -0.19
CA GLU A 240 8.14 0.41 0.73
C GLU A 240 8.12 -1.04 0.27
N TYR A 241 8.44 -1.98 1.16
CA TYR A 241 8.36 -3.41 0.87
C TYR A 241 7.44 -4.13 1.86
N ALA A 242 6.82 -5.19 1.38
CA ALA A 242 6.01 -6.11 2.16
C ALA A 242 5.94 -7.46 1.42
N PRO A 243 5.64 -8.58 2.10
CA PRO A 243 5.63 -9.90 1.48
C PRO A 243 4.64 -10.04 0.32
N TRP A 244 3.56 -9.23 0.32
CA TRP A 244 2.57 -9.22 -0.76
C TRP A 244 2.91 -8.28 -1.92
N LYS A 245 3.90 -7.39 -1.77
CA LYS A 245 4.32 -6.42 -2.79
C LYS A 245 5.34 -7.01 -3.75
N VAL A 246 6.29 -7.80 -3.23
CA VAL A 246 7.33 -8.46 -4.04
C VAL A 246 6.72 -9.53 -4.95
N GLY A 247 7.39 -9.83 -6.07
CA GLY A 247 6.92 -10.76 -7.10
C GLY A 247 5.73 -10.23 -7.91
N ARG A 248 5.43 -8.93 -7.85
CA ARG A 248 4.37 -8.28 -8.63
C ARG A 248 4.95 -7.13 -9.47
N ASP A 249 4.46 -7.02 -10.71
CA ASP A 249 4.80 -5.95 -11.67
C ASP A 249 3.96 -4.70 -11.47
#